data_AF-A0A975EA03-F1
#
_entry.id   AF-A0A975EA03-F1
#
_cell.length_a   1.000
_cell.length_b   1.000
_cell.length_c   1.000
_cell.angle_alpha   90.00
_cell.angle_beta   90.00
_cell.angle_gamma   90.00
#
_symmetry.space_group_name_H-M   'P 1'
#
loop_
_entity.id
_entity.type
_entity.pdbx_description
1 polymer ?
#
loop_
_entity_poly.entity_id
_entity_poly.type
_entity_poly.pdbx_seq_one_letter_code
_entity_poly.pdbx_strand_id
1 'polypeptide(L)'
;MLFAASEAYCTGARGQFVTFYQLPPSPSKLRCLTRRPVPGRTISKKRTRRLVLAIKKAAPDTLGVLGAAGEGGRGSLDKDSLAFLATTPIHNEVLFWTAPQRDAAFRMMDRLPLLAKSHVVPASDTPSALPAGAPLKLTTDVDAYMAGQRNAAMLIVQDGTLRLERYGLGFGSEGRWTSFSVAKSFTSTLVGAAVKDGFIKSLDDKVSLYIPDLNGSAYDDVSVRQLLTMTSGVKWSEDYNDPNSDVAKFNKQEPEAGMEALVSYMRKLPRAAPPGTRWLYSTGETNLVGTLVQQATKKPLATYLAEKVWGPAGMEQQATWLLSKTGQEIGGCCVQAASRDYARMGLFILNGAMVNGTSIVPDGWWCDATTKRADIGEPGRGYGYQWWTFDDGSFTARGIFGQGIFIDPKRKLVIVSNANWAGGASDPLAMAARDAFYREVQQALDDEGVVPAK
;
A
#
# COMPACT_ATOMS: atom_id res chain seq x y z
N MET A 1 11.77 -19.44 -47.75
CA MET A 1 10.93 -20.65 -47.62
C MET A 1 11.85 -21.83 -47.85
N LEU A 2 12.04 -22.76 -46.91
CA LEU A 2 11.61 -22.77 -45.50
C LEU A 2 12.88 -22.86 -44.62
N PHE A 3 13.00 -22.11 -43.52
CA PHE A 3 12.27 -22.24 -42.25
C PHE A 3 12.48 -23.62 -41.62
N ALA A 4 13.11 -23.65 -40.44
CA ALA A 4 12.79 -24.63 -39.40
C ALA A 4 11.74 -24.04 -38.46
N ALA A 5 10.47 -23.92 -38.84
CA ALA A 5 9.54 -24.99 -39.26
C ALA A 5 9.85 -25.81 -40.56
N SER A 6 10.59 -26.93 -40.39
CA SER A 6 11.24 -27.82 -41.39
C SER A 6 12.77 -27.67 -41.70
N GLU A 7 13.36 -28.73 -42.24
CA GLU A 7 14.59 -28.71 -43.06
C GLU A 7 15.94 -28.15 -42.52
N ALA A 8 16.70 -29.11 -41.99
CA ALA A 8 18.05 -29.49 -42.47
C ALA A 8 19.30 -28.66 -42.09
N TYR A 9 20.28 -29.39 -41.53
CA TYR A 9 21.68 -28.97 -41.43
C TYR A 9 22.44 -29.32 -42.73
N CYS A 10 23.14 -28.33 -43.29
CA CYS A 10 24.34 -28.54 -44.10
C CYS A 10 25.33 -27.38 -43.85
N THR A 11 26.61 -27.69 -43.73
CA THR A 11 27.68 -26.79 -43.23
C THR A 11 28.34 -25.96 -44.35
N GLY A 12 28.74 -24.70 -44.09
CA GLY A 12 29.45 -23.89 -45.11
C GLY A 12 30.00 -22.50 -44.72
N ALA A 13 31.08 -22.47 -43.92
CA ALA A 13 32.22 -21.52 -43.90
C ALA A 13 32.16 -20.03 -44.38
N ARG A 14 32.75 -19.13 -43.55
CA ARG A 14 33.18 -17.71 -43.81
C ARG A 14 32.03 -16.70 -43.98
N GLY A 15 32.09 -15.43 -43.56
CA GLY A 15 33.09 -14.62 -42.83
C GLY A 15 32.81 -13.11 -43.00
N GLN A 16 33.33 -12.25 -42.11
CA GLN A 16 33.31 -10.76 -42.14
C GLN A 16 32.06 -9.98 -41.66
N PHE A 17 32.34 -8.86 -40.98
CA PHE A 17 31.44 -7.74 -40.64
C PHE A 17 31.36 -6.73 -41.79
N VAL A 18 30.20 -6.14 -42.05
CA VAL A 18 30.05 -4.79 -42.64
C VAL A 18 28.80 -4.10 -42.07
N THR A 19 28.91 -2.81 -41.72
CA THR A 19 27.80 -1.93 -41.34
C THR A 19 27.37 -1.08 -42.53
N PHE A 20 26.08 -1.00 -42.85
CA PHE A 20 25.54 0.08 -43.71
C PHE A 20 24.13 0.51 -43.31
N TYR A 21 23.92 1.84 -43.30
CA TYR A 21 22.62 2.49 -43.23
C TYR A 21 21.86 2.36 -44.56
N GLN A 22 20.54 2.18 -44.52
CA GLN A 22 19.65 2.68 -45.59
C GLN A 22 18.20 2.90 -45.13
N LEU A 23 17.51 3.77 -45.86
CA LEU A 23 16.24 4.45 -45.54
C LEU A 23 14.96 3.61 -45.84
N PRO A 24 13.77 4.02 -45.36
CA PRO A 24 12.59 3.15 -45.31
C PRO A 24 11.73 3.15 -46.59
N PRO A 25 10.91 2.10 -46.83
CA PRO A 25 9.91 2.09 -47.89
C PRO A 25 8.57 2.75 -47.47
N SER A 26 7.99 3.48 -48.44
CA SER A 26 6.71 4.21 -48.38
C SER A 26 5.49 3.25 -48.44
N PRO A 27 4.26 3.65 -48.01
CA PRO A 27 3.23 2.71 -47.59
C PRO A 27 2.29 2.26 -48.73
N SER A 28 1.78 1.03 -48.64
CA SER A 28 0.55 0.67 -49.36
C SER A 28 -0.31 -0.38 -48.64
N LYS A 29 -1.60 -0.04 -48.49
CA LYS A 29 -2.76 -0.93 -48.27
C LYS A 29 -2.78 -1.82 -46.99
N LEU A 30 -3.06 -1.21 -45.84
CA LEU A 30 -3.91 -1.88 -44.83
C LEU A 30 -5.34 -1.35 -44.90
N ARG A 31 -6.32 -2.26 -44.98
CA ARG A 31 -7.75 -1.92 -44.86
C ARG A 31 -8.13 -1.79 -43.38
N CYS A 32 -8.63 -0.64 -42.98
CA CYS A 32 -9.21 -0.46 -41.65
C CYS A 32 -10.54 -1.23 -41.54
N LEU A 33 -10.59 -2.23 -40.65
CA LEU A 33 -11.85 -2.81 -40.18
C LEU A 33 -12.30 -2.04 -38.92
N THR A 34 -13.20 -1.09 -39.10
CA THR A 34 -13.84 -0.34 -38.01
C THR A 34 -14.77 -1.26 -37.22
N ARG A 35 -14.34 -1.69 -36.02
CA ARG A 35 -15.25 -2.33 -35.06
C ARG A 35 -16.21 -1.28 -34.50
N ARG A 36 -17.50 -1.43 -34.78
CA ARG A 36 -18.57 -0.64 -34.14
C ARG A 36 -18.57 -0.88 -32.61
N PRO A 37 -18.88 0.13 -31.79
CA PRO A 37 -19.05 -0.07 -30.35
C PRO A 37 -20.24 -0.99 -30.06
N VAL A 38 -20.07 -1.90 -29.10
CA VAL A 38 -21.16 -2.74 -28.59
C VAL A 38 -21.95 -1.92 -27.55
N PRO A 39 -23.29 -1.80 -27.66
CA PRO A 39 -24.08 -1.09 -26.66
C PRO A 39 -23.99 -1.76 -25.29
N GLY A 40 -23.88 -0.96 -24.24
CA GLY A 40 -23.82 -1.46 -22.86
C GLY A 40 -25.03 -2.33 -22.51
N ARG A 41 -24.80 -3.57 -22.10
CA ARG A 41 -25.87 -4.47 -21.66
C ARG A 41 -26.40 -4.05 -20.30
N THR A 42 -27.60 -3.48 -20.27
CA THR A 42 -28.37 -3.26 -19.04
C THR A 42 -28.56 -4.57 -18.30
N ILE A 43 -28.19 -4.62 -17.01
CA ILE A 43 -28.35 -5.83 -16.19
C ILE A 43 -29.85 -6.06 -15.96
N SER A 44 -30.43 -7.07 -16.64
CA SER A 44 -31.84 -7.43 -16.48
C SER A 44 -32.15 -7.81 -15.03
N LYS A 45 -33.26 -7.29 -14.49
CA LYS A 45 -33.81 -7.62 -13.15
C LYS A 45 -33.88 -9.13 -12.87
N LYS A 46 -34.02 -9.98 -13.90
CA LYS A 46 -34.01 -11.45 -13.77
C LYS A 46 -32.61 -12.02 -13.44
N ARG A 47 -31.52 -11.42 -13.93
CA ARG A 47 -30.14 -11.82 -13.58
C ARG A 47 -29.81 -11.43 -12.15
N THR A 48 -30.16 -10.21 -11.74
CA THR A 48 -30.01 -9.72 -10.36
C THR A 48 -30.74 -10.63 -9.37
N ARG A 49 -31.99 -11.02 -9.66
CA ARG A 49 -32.74 -11.97 -8.81
C ARG A 49 -32.08 -13.35 -8.69
N ARG A 50 -31.51 -13.91 -9.77
CA ARG A 50 -30.78 -15.20 -9.69
C ARG A 50 -29.50 -15.10 -8.88
N LEU A 51 -28.75 -14.00 -9.01
CA LEU A 51 -27.52 -13.76 -8.23
C LEU A 51 -27.83 -13.61 -6.74
N VAL A 52 -28.82 -12.79 -6.38
CA VAL A 52 -29.33 -12.65 -5.00
C VAL A 52 -29.78 -13.99 -4.42
N LEU A 53 -30.39 -14.87 -5.22
CA LEU A 53 -30.79 -16.21 -4.77
C LEU A 53 -29.60 -17.17 -4.55
N ALA A 54 -28.53 -17.02 -5.33
CA ALA A 54 -27.29 -17.76 -5.14
C ALA A 54 -26.56 -17.30 -3.86
N ILE A 55 -26.49 -15.99 -3.62
CA ILE A 55 -25.94 -15.40 -2.38
C ILE A 55 -26.74 -15.88 -1.16
N LYS A 56 -28.08 -15.88 -1.23
CA LYS A 56 -28.94 -16.45 -0.16
C LYS A 56 -28.67 -17.93 0.14
N LYS A 57 -28.19 -18.71 -0.83
CA LYS A 57 -27.81 -20.12 -0.64
C LYS A 57 -26.38 -20.30 -0.14
N ALA A 58 -25.46 -19.40 -0.48
CA ALA A 58 -24.05 -19.50 -0.11
C ALA A 58 -23.74 -18.88 1.26
N ALA A 59 -24.42 -17.78 1.62
CA ALA A 59 -24.20 -17.06 2.87
C ALA A 59 -25.48 -16.26 3.26
N PRO A 60 -26.45 -16.87 3.98
CA PRO A 60 -27.76 -16.27 4.23
C PRO A 60 -27.71 -14.94 5.00
N ASP A 61 -26.74 -14.78 5.90
CA ASP A 61 -26.60 -13.58 6.76
C ASP A 61 -26.17 -12.32 5.99
N THR A 62 -25.55 -12.49 4.81
CA THR A 62 -24.98 -11.38 4.00
C THR A 62 -26.02 -10.35 3.57
N LEU A 63 -27.28 -10.75 3.40
CA LEU A 63 -28.38 -9.86 3.01
C LEU A 63 -28.99 -9.08 4.18
N GLY A 64 -28.74 -9.51 5.43
CA GLY A 64 -29.12 -8.74 6.62
C GLY A 64 -28.22 -7.51 6.78
N VAL A 65 -26.90 -7.72 6.70
CA VAL A 65 -25.90 -6.64 6.87
C VAL A 65 -25.98 -5.61 5.73
N LEU A 66 -26.13 -6.06 4.48
CA LEU A 66 -26.30 -5.18 3.31
C LEU A 66 -27.62 -4.38 3.30
N GLY A 67 -28.56 -4.66 4.21
CA GLY A 67 -29.81 -3.92 4.39
C GLY A 67 -29.89 -3.11 5.68
N ALA A 68 -28.85 -3.11 6.52
CA ALA A 68 -28.86 -2.54 7.87
C ALA A 68 -28.08 -1.20 7.99
N ALA A 69 -27.87 -0.50 6.89
CA ALA A 69 -27.41 0.88 6.89
C ALA A 69 -28.62 1.83 6.84
N GLY A 70 -29.22 2.07 8.01
CA GLY A 70 -30.37 2.94 8.20
C GLY A 70 -31.60 2.22 8.75
N GLU A 71 -31.99 2.55 9.98
CA GLU A 71 -33.33 2.23 10.47
C GLU A 71 -34.36 2.95 9.58
N GLY A 72 -35.31 2.20 9.00
CA GLY A 72 -36.39 2.77 8.21
C GLY A 72 -36.21 2.76 6.68
N GLY A 73 -35.78 1.65 6.07
CA GLY A 73 -35.89 1.52 4.62
C GLY A 73 -35.67 0.12 4.04
N ARG A 74 -36.54 -0.31 3.11
CA ARG A 74 -36.20 -1.34 2.11
C ARG A 74 -35.24 -0.72 1.07
N GLY A 75 -34.02 -0.41 1.51
CA GLY A 75 -33.01 0.24 0.68
C GLY A 75 -32.53 -0.64 -0.47
N SER A 76 -32.34 -0.03 -1.64
CA SER A 76 -31.51 -0.64 -2.69
C SER A 76 -30.06 -0.62 -2.26
N LEU A 77 -29.34 -1.72 -2.50
CA LEU A 77 -27.89 -1.80 -2.32
C LEU A 77 -27.18 -0.60 -2.97
N ASP A 78 -26.18 -0.05 -2.30
CA ASP A 78 -25.37 1.04 -2.83
C ASP A 78 -24.55 0.58 -4.06
N LYS A 79 -23.99 1.55 -4.79
CA LYS A 79 -23.26 1.34 -6.03
C LYS A 79 -22.05 0.41 -5.86
N ASP A 80 -21.32 0.54 -4.76
CA ASP A 80 -20.10 -0.23 -4.50
C ASP A 80 -20.47 -1.66 -4.09
N SER A 81 -21.48 -1.83 -3.23
CA SER A 81 -22.08 -3.13 -2.92
C SER A 81 -22.57 -3.87 -4.18
N LEU A 82 -23.22 -3.17 -5.10
CA LEU A 82 -23.66 -3.74 -6.39
C LEU A 82 -22.46 -4.15 -7.28
N ALA A 83 -21.40 -3.34 -7.34
CA ALA A 83 -20.19 -3.65 -8.09
C ALA A 83 -19.44 -4.85 -7.50
N PHE A 84 -19.37 -4.95 -6.17
CA PHE A 84 -18.81 -6.10 -5.48
C PHE A 84 -19.60 -7.37 -5.76
N LEU A 85 -20.92 -7.38 -5.57
CA LEU A 85 -21.72 -8.59 -5.83
C LEU A 85 -21.61 -9.07 -7.29
N ALA A 86 -21.49 -8.14 -8.24
CA ALA A 86 -21.28 -8.46 -9.66
C ALA A 86 -19.89 -9.04 -9.98
N THR A 87 -18.90 -8.86 -9.11
CA THR A 87 -17.51 -9.30 -9.30
C THR A 87 -17.01 -10.32 -8.26
N THR A 88 -17.83 -10.61 -7.24
CA THR A 88 -17.54 -11.37 -6.00
C THR A 88 -16.31 -12.27 -6.13
N PRO A 89 -15.17 -11.92 -5.49
CA PRO A 89 -14.01 -12.79 -5.45
C PRO A 89 -14.37 -14.11 -4.77
N ILE A 90 -14.12 -15.22 -5.47
CA ILE A 90 -14.44 -16.57 -4.99
C ILE A 90 -13.41 -17.06 -3.95
N HIS A 91 -12.28 -16.36 -3.83
CA HIS A 91 -11.16 -16.68 -2.95
C HIS A 91 -10.56 -15.38 -2.36
N ASN A 92 -10.08 -15.43 -1.12
CA ASN A 92 -9.57 -14.26 -0.38
C ASN A 92 -8.14 -13.83 -0.81
N GLU A 93 -7.69 -14.26 -1.98
CA GLU A 93 -6.31 -14.09 -2.45
C GLU A 93 -6.14 -12.79 -3.24
N VAL A 94 -6.10 -11.66 -2.52
CA VAL A 94 -6.06 -10.29 -3.07
C VAL A 94 -4.99 -10.05 -4.13
N LEU A 95 -3.86 -10.76 -4.05
CA LEU A 95 -2.75 -10.69 -5.01
C LEU A 95 -3.16 -11.14 -6.42
N PHE A 96 -4.04 -12.15 -6.52
CA PHE A 96 -4.44 -12.80 -7.77
C PHE A 96 -5.82 -12.32 -8.27
N TRP A 97 -6.44 -11.35 -7.61
CA TRP A 97 -7.69 -10.74 -8.07
C TRP A 97 -7.48 -9.97 -9.38
N THR A 98 -8.44 -10.11 -10.29
CA THR A 98 -8.50 -9.33 -11.54
C THR A 98 -8.70 -7.83 -11.24
N ALA A 99 -8.27 -6.95 -12.15
CA ALA A 99 -8.40 -5.51 -11.93
C ALA A 99 -9.85 -5.04 -11.59
N PRO A 100 -10.94 -5.56 -12.22
CA PRO A 100 -12.30 -5.22 -11.82
C PRO A 100 -12.73 -5.71 -10.44
N GLN A 101 -12.19 -6.84 -9.97
CA GLN A 101 -12.40 -7.32 -8.59
C GLN A 101 -11.72 -6.40 -7.59
N ARG A 102 -10.48 -5.98 -7.89
CA ARG A 102 -9.72 -5.02 -7.08
C ARG A 102 -10.41 -3.65 -7.04
N ASP A 103 -10.94 -3.16 -8.18
CA ASP A 103 -11.70 -1.91 -8.26
C ASP A 103 -12.91 -1.87 -7.31
N ALA A 104 -13.61 -3.00 -7.15
CA ALA A 104 -14.76 -3.10 -6.24
C ALA A 104 -14.33 -3.36 -4.79
N ALA A 105 -13.33 -4.22 -4.55
CA ALA A 105 -12.98 -4.68 -3.21
C ALA A 105 -12.09 -3.70 -2.42
N PHE A 106 -11.19 -2.94 -3.07
CA PHE A 106 -10.21 -2.08 -2.38
C PHE A 106 -10.82 -0.92 -1.57
N ARG A 107 -12.08 -0.58 -1.88
CA ARG A 107 -12.91 0.43 -1.21
C ARG A 107 -13.87 -0.14 -0.15
N MET A 108 -13.82 -1.46 0.07
CA MET A 108 -14.86 -2.23 0.78
C MET A 108 -14.32 -3.35 1.67
N MET A 109 -13.00 -3.53 1.79
CA MET A 109 -12.41 -4.68 2.50
C MET A 109 -12.86 -4.79 3.96
N ASP A 110 -13.17 -3.67 4.61
CA ASP A 110 -13.69 -3.56 5.98
C ASP A 110 -15.21 -3.58 6.10
N ARG A 111 -15.94 -3.31 5.00
CA ARG A 111 -17.42 -3.29 4.98
C ARG A 111 -18.04 -4.67 4.84
N LEU A 112 -17.25 -5.69 4.49
CA LEU A 112 -17.70 -7.06 4.28
C LEU A 112 -16.93 -8.01 5.21
N PRO A 113 -17.54 -8.49 6.32
CA PRO A 113 -16.90 -9.43 7.24
C PRO A 113 -16.40 -10.74 6.60
N LEU A 114 -16.92 -11.08 5.42
CA LEU A 114 -16.47 -12.21 4.59
C LEU A 114 -15.09 -11.98 3.94
N LEU A 115 -14.74 -10.72 3.63
CA LEU A 115 -13.44 -10.34 3.10
C LEU A 115 -12.41 -10.23 4.23
N ALA A 116 -12.74 -9.46 5.27
CA ALA A 116 -11.92 -9.30 6.46
C ALA A 116 -12.76 -8.82 7.64
N LYS A 117 -12.35 -9.20 8.86
CA LYS A 117 -12.72 -8.48 10.08
C LYS A 117 -11.81 -7.25 10.23
N SER A 118 -12.27 -6.23 10.94
CA SER A 118 -11.45 -5.06 11.25
C SER A 118 -11.76 -4.50 12.63
N HIS A 119 -10.79 -3.80 13.23
CA HIS A 119 -11.05 -2.89 14.34
C HIS A 119 -11.22 -1.47 13.81
N VAL A 120 -12.09 -0.68 14.45
CA VAL A 120 -12.32 0.74 14.12
C VAL A 120 -11.28 1.60 14.82
N VAL A 121 -10.77 2.59 14.08
CA VAL A 121 -9.99 3.71 14.60
C VAL A 121 -10.94 4.91 14.56
N PRO A 122 -11.44 5.42 15.70
CA PRO A 122 -12.39 6.54 15.70
C PRO A 122 -11.76 7.78 15.08
N ALA A 123 -12.58 8.64 14.48
CA ALA A 123 -12.14 9.97 14.01
C ALA A 123 -11.61 10.82 15.17
N SER A 124 -10.85 11.87 14.86
CA SER A 124 -10.49 12.89 15.86
C SER A 124 -11.71 13.72 16.24
N ASP A 125 -11.86 14.02 17.53
CA ASP A 125 -12.85 15.00 18.02
C ASP A 125 -12.53 16.43 17.55
N THR A 126 -11.29 16.68 17.10
CA THR A 126 -10.83 17.95 16.53
C THR A 126 -10.14 17.74 15.18
N PRO A 127 -10.89 17.50 14.08
CA PRO A 127 -10.32 17.31 12.76
C PRO A 127 -9.46 18.50 12.31
N SER A 128 -8.25 18.23 11.80
CA SER A 128 -7.39 19.26 11.24
C SER A 128 -7.92 19.69 9.88
N ALA A 129 -7.99 21.01 9.65
CA ALA A 129 -8.40 21.53 8.37
C ALA A 129 -7.39 21.14 7.27
N LEU A 130 -7.90 20.82 6.08
CA LEU A 130 -7.14 20.78 4.82
C LEU A 130 -7.69 21.90 3.91
N PRO A 131 -7.33 23.17 4.15
CA PRO A 131 -7.84 24.29 3.39
C PRO A 131 -7.38 24.20 1.93
N ALA A 132 -8.24 24.63 0.99
CA ALA A 132 -7.87 24.72 -0.42
C ALA A 132 -6.76 25.77 -0.62
N GLY A 133 -5.69 25.39 -1.33
CA GLY A 133 -4.63 26.29 -1.76
C GLY A 133 -4.84 26.80 -3.18
N ALA A 134 -3.95 27.67 -3.65
CA ALA A 134 -3.87 27.99 -5.07
C ALA A 134 -3.58 26.70 -5.87
N PRO A 135 -4.27 26.41 -6.99
CA PRO A 135 -3.97 25.22 -7.79
C PRO A 135 -2.50 25.19 -8.23
N LEU A 136 -1.88 24.01 -8.20
CA LEU A 136 -0.53 23.84 -8.77
C LEU A 136 -0.63 23.66 -10.28
N LYS A 137 0.16 24.42 -11.05
CA LYS A 137 0.20 24.31 -12.51
C LYS A 137 1.15 23.20 -12.94
N LEU A 138 0.57 22.08 -13.40
CA LEU A 138 1.32 20.95 -13.97
C LEU A 138 1.26 20.98 -15.50
N THR A 139 2.27 20.38 -16.14
CA THR A 139 2.32 20.16 -17.60
C THR A 139 1.62 18.85 -17.99
N THR A 140 1.64 17.86 -17.10
CA THR A 140 0.89 16.63 -17.21
C THR A 140 -0.62 16.90 -17.14
N ASP A 141 -1.36 16.35 -18.09
CA ASP A 141 -2.80 16.14 -17.97
C ASP A 141 -3.04 15.14 -16.82
N VAL A 142 -3.49 15.68 -15.68
CA VAL A 142 -3.70 14.92 -14.45
C VAL A 142 -4.78 13.86 -14.62
N ASP A 143 -5.84 14.13 -15.38
CA ASP A 143 -6.94 13.18 -15.57
C ASP A 143 -6.50 12.03 -16.48
N ALA A 144 -5.73 12.32 -17.53
CA ALA A 144 -5.10 11.30 -18.38
C ALA A 144 -4.05 10.47 -17.61
N TYR A 145 -3.22 11.12 -16.79
CA TYR A 145 -2.26 10.45 -15.91
C TYR A 145 -2.96 9.52 -14.92
N MET A 146 -4.00 10.00 -14.23
CA MET A 146 -4.78 9.20 -13.29
C MET A 146 -5.50 8.04 -13.96
N ALA A 147 -5.97 8.20 -15.21
CA ALA A 147 -6.54 7.11 -15.99
C ALA A 147 -5.50 6.03 -16.33
N GLY A 148 -4.30 6.43 -16.77
CA GLY A 148 -3.19 5.51 -17.06
C GLY A 148 -2.65 4.78 -15.83
N GLN A 149 -2.49 5.50 -14.72
CA GLN A 149 -2.09 4.97 -13.41
C GLN A 149 -3.23 4.27 -12.66
N ARG A 150 -4.47 4.33 -13.15
CA ARG A 150 -5.66 3.81 -12.46
C ARG A 150 -5.76 4.30 -11.01
N ASN A 151 -5.60 5.61 -10.81
CA ASN A 151 -5.80 6.23 -9.51
C ASN A 151 -7.28 6.26 -9.14
N ALA A 152 -7.59 5.81 -7.92
CA ALA A 152 -8.84 6.10 -7.23
C ALA A 152 -8.82 7.51 -6.62
N ALA A 153 -7.64 7.98 -6.18
CA ALA A 153 -7.43 9.34 -5.72
C ALA A 153 -5.99 9.82 -5.99
N MET A 154 -5.85 11.13 -6.20
CA MET A 154 -4.59 11.87 -6.21
C MET A 154 -4.80 13.18 -5.45
N LEU A 155 -4.00 13.41 -4.41
CA LEU A 155 -3.97 14.67 -3.66
C LEU A 155 -2.53 15.22 -3.63
N ILE A 156 -2.40 16.53 -3.80
CA ILE A 156 -1.15 17.28 -3.56
C ILE A 156 -1.44 18.34 -2.51
N VAL A 157 -0.71 18.25 -1.39
CA VAL A 157 -0.73 19.23 -0.30
C VAL A 157 0.64 19.88 -0.22
N GLN A 158 0.68 21.21 -0.14
CA GLN A 158 1.93 21.95 0.02
C GLN A 158 1.71 23.13 0.97
N ASP A 159 2.65 23.29 1.91
CA ASP A 159 2.60 24.22 3.04
C ASP A 159 1.24 24.20 3.79
N GLY A 160 0.72 23.00 4.05
CA GLY A 160 -0.55 22.77 4.73
C GLY A 160 -1.81 23.00 3.90
N THR A 161 -1.70 23.44 2.64
CA THR A 161 -2.85 23.71 1.76
C THR A 161 -3.01 22.66 0.65
N LEU A 162 -4.26 22.29 0.35
CA LEU A 162 -4.62 21.31 -0.67
C LEU A 162 -4.61 21.98 -2.05
N ARG A 163 -3.53 21.78 -2.82
CA ARG A 163 -3.29 22.40 -4.13
C ARG A 163 -3.76 21.55 -5.31
N LEU A 164 -4.04 20.27 -5.06
CA LEU A 164 -4.72 19.38 -6.00
C LEU A 164 -5.51 18.32 -5.22
N GLU A 165 -6.75 18.08 -5.65
CA GLU A 165 -7.57 16.95 -5.21
C GLU A 165 -8.36 16.42 -6.41
N ARG A 166 -8.18 15.14 -6.74
CA ARG A 166 -8.86 14.47 -7.85
C ARG A 166 -9.20 13.03 -7.46
N TYR A 167 -10.34 12.55 -7.95
CA TYR A 167 -10.85 11.20 -7.69
C TYR A 167 -11.16 10.48 -9.01
N GLY A 168 -10.89 9.18 -9.04
CA GLY A 168 -11.05 8.30 -10.21
C GLY A 168 -11.69 6.97 -9.83
N LEU A 169 -11.83 6.06 -10.80
CA LEU A 169 -12.45 4.72 -10.62
C LEU A 169 -13.86 4.73 -9.98
N GLY A 170 -14.54 5.90 -10.00
CA GLY A 170 -15.81 6.11 -9.31
C GLY A 170 -15.73 6.03 -7.79
N PHE A 171 -14.56 6.31 -7.21
CA PHE A 171 -14.31 6.58 -5.79
C PHE A 171 -14.51 8.08 -5.47
N GLY A 172 -14.48 8.49 -4.21
CA GLY A 172 -14.70 9.88 -3.77
C GLY A 172 -14.29 10.11 -2.32
N SER A 173 -14.42 11.36 -1.83
CA SER A 173 -13.96 11.83 -0.52
C SER A 173 -14.53 11.06 0.68
N GLU A 174 -15.77 10.60 0.59
CA GLU A 174 -16.48 9.86 1.67
C GLU A 174 -16.12 8.36 1.72
N GLY A 175 -15.25 7.92 0.80
CA GLY A 175 -14.81 6.54 0.71
C GLY A 175 -13.53 6.30 1.52
N ARG A 176 -13.36 5.06 1.98
CA ARG A 176 -12.06 4.58 2.46
C ARG A 176 -11.39 3.73 1.40
N TRP A 177 -10.07 3.78 1.32
CA TRP A 177 -9.26 2.93 0.42
C TRP A 177 -8.16 2.23 1.19
N THR A 178 -7.87 0.99 0.79
CA THR A 178 -6.85 0.15 1.43
C THR A 178 -5.42 0.67 1.19
N SER A 179 -4.66 0.80 2.27
CA SER A 179 -3.26 1.29 2.27
C SER A 179 -2.27 0.31 1.65
N PHE A 180 -2.58 -0.99 1.64
CA PHE A 180 -1.59 -2.04 1.53
C PHE A 180 -0.35 -1.78 2.42
N SER A 181 0.85 -1.80 1.83
CA SER A 181 2.11 -1.58 2.56
C SER A 181 2.36 -0.13 2.99
N VAL A 182 1.48 0.83 2.68
CA VAL A 182 1.52 2.15 3.34
C VAL A 182 1.29 2.00 4.86
N ALA A 183 0.54 0.97 5.31
CA ALA A 183 0.37 0.65 6.73
C ALA A 183 1.70 0.38 7.48
N LYS A 184 2.75 -0.08 6.78
CA LYS A 184 4.08 -0.32 7.35
C LYS A 184 4.64 0.93 8.04
N SER A 185 4.42 2.10 7.43
CA SER A 185 4.93 3.39 7.91
C SER A 185 4.08 3.97 9.06
N PHE A 186 2.79 3.63 9.14
CA PHE A 186 1.98 3.85 10.34
C PHE A 186 2.51 3.03 11.52
N THR A 187 2.73 1.73 11.31
CA THR A 187 3.26 0.81 12.33
C THR A 187 4.65 1.20 12.82
N SER A 188 5.54 1.66 11.93
CA SER A 188 6.84 2.25 12.35
C SER A 188 6.66 3.49 13.23
N THR A 189 5.76 4.40 12.88
CA THR A 189 5.44 5.56 13.72
C THR A 189 4.95 5.14 15.11
N LEU A 190 4.19 4.04 15.21
CA LEU A 190 3.78 3.45 16.50
C LEU A 190 4.93 2.78 17.26
N VAL A 191 5.94 2.22 16.61
CA VAL A 191 7.17 1.78 17.31
C VAL A 191 7.89 2.97 17.92
N GLY A 192 8.06 4.06 17.16
CA GLY A 192 8.64 5.29 17.70
C GLY A 192 7.86 5.78 18.92
N ALA A 193 6.53 5.81 18.83
CA ALA A 193 5.67 6.14 19.97
C ALA A 193 5.85 5.19 21.16
N ALA A 194 5.92 3.87 20.93
CA ALA A 194 6.15 2.88 21.98
C ALA A 194 7.55 2.98 22.62
N VAL A 195 8.56 3.47 21.90
CA VAL A 195 9.88 3.79 22.47
C VAL A 195 9.79 5.07 23.32
N LYS A 196 9.14 6.13 22.83
CA LYS A 196 8.95 7.40 23.56
C LYS A 196 8.19 7.21 24.88
N ASP A 197 7.19 6.34 24.87
CA ASP A 197 6.37 5.99 26.04
C ASP A 197 7.04 4.95 26.97
N GLY A 198 8.21 4.40 26.58
CA GLY A 198 8.98 3.45 27.39
C GLY A 198 8.48 1.98 27.35
N PHE A 199 7.49 1.67 26.50
CA PHE A 199 7.04 0.29 26.26
C PHE A 199 8.11 -0.55 25.53
N ILE A 200 8.92 0.08 24.68
CA ILE A 200 10.10 -0.51 24.04
C ILE A 200 11.32 0.25 24.56
N LYS A 201 12.22 -0.44 25.29
CA LYS A 201 13.35 0.19 26.00
C LYS A 201 14.48 0.62 25.07
N SER A 202 14.83 -0.21 24.09
CA SER A 202 15.85 0.09 23.09
C SER A 202 15.50 -0.51 21.73
N LEU A 203 15.98 0.13 20.67
CA LEU A 203 15.94 -0.46 19.32
C LEU A 203 16.95 -1.61 19.17
N ASP A 204 17.96 -1.69 20.04
CA ASP A 204 18.97 -2.75 20.00
C ASP A 204 18.58 -4.00 20.82
N ASP A 205 17.45 -3.91 21.55
CA ASP A 205 16.81 -5.06 22.21
C ASP A 205 16.40 -6.12 21.18
N LYS A 206 16.44 -7.39 21.59
CA LYS A 206 15.99 -8.51 20.75
C LYS A 206 14.48 -8.52 20.60
N VAL A 207 13.98 -8.85 19.40
CA VAL A 207 12.55 -8.94 19.11
C VAL A 207 11.86 -9.98 20.00
N SER A 208 12.53 -11.10 20.32
CA SER A 208 12.01 -12.15 21.20
C SER A 208 11.83 -11.73 22.67
N LEU A 209 12.46 -10.63 23.12
CA LEU A 209 12.18 -10.02 24.44
C LEU A 209 10.73 -9.53 24.55
N TYR A 210 10.19 -9.04 23.44
CA TYR A 210 8.84 -8.48 23.34
C TYR A 210 7.82 -9.48 22.79
N ILE A 211 8.26 -10.44 21.98
CA ILE A 211 7.43 -11.50 21.41
C ILE A 211 8.01 -12.86 21.85
N PRO A 212 7.69 -13.36 23.08
CA PRO A 212 8.33 -14.56 23.63
C PRO A 212 8.11 -15.84 22.81
N ASP A 213 7.05 -15.89 21.99
CA ASP A 213 6.79 -17.00 21.07
C ASP A 213 7.85 -17.13 19.95
N LEU A 214 8.66 -16.08 19.71
CA LEU A 214 9.80 -16.16 18.80
C LEU A 214 11.05 -16.81 19.42
N ASN A 215 11.05 -17.10 20.74
CA ASN A 215 12.18 -17.79 21.37
C ASN A 215 12.45 -19.16 20.71
N GLY A 216 13.74 -19.44 20.48
CA GLY A 216 14.23 -20.64 19.78
C GLY A 216 14.18 -20.55 18.26
N SER A 217 13.87 -19.38 17.68
CA SER A 217 13.78 -19.17 16.23
C SER A 217 14.96 -18.36 15.67
N ALA A 218 14.96 -18.14 14.36
CA ALA A 218 15.93 -17.26 13.71
C ALA A 218 15.88 -15.80 14.23
N TYR A 219 14.84 -15.39 14.97
CA TYR A 219 14.66 -14.03 15.50
C TYR A 219 15.36 -13.75 16.84
N ASP A 220 15.92 -14.74 17.53
CA ASP A 220 16.56 -14.52 18.84
C ASP A 220 17.74 -13.55 18.79
N ASP A 221 18.47 -13.51 17.67
CA ASP A 221 19.56 -12.57 17.46
C ASP A 221 19.12 -11.25 16.80
N VAL A 222 17.87 -11.15 16.34
CA VAL A 222 17.36 -10.00 15.58
C VAL A 222 16.94 -8.90 16.56
N SER A 223 17.52 -7.71 16.40
CA SER A 223 17.10 -6.52 17.13
C SER A 223 15.86 -5.86 16.54
N VAL A 224 15.14 -5.07 17.34
CA VAL A 224 14.02 -4.24 16.85
C VAL A 224 14.48 -3.33 15.70
N ARG A 225 15.69 -2.76 15.76
CA ARG A 225 16.31 -1.96 14.71
C ARG A 225 16.44 -2.74 13.40
N GLN A 226 16.98 -3.96 13.46
CA GLN A 226 17.16 -4.82 12.28
C GLN A 226 15.83 -5.27 11.67
N LEU A 227 14.78 -5.43 12.48
CA LEU A 227 13.42 -5.69 12.00
C LEU A 227 12.84 -4.45 11.30
N LEU A 228 13.02 -3.25 11.89
CA LEU A 228 12.59 -1.98 11.30
C LEU A 228 13.29 -1.63 9.98
N THR A 229 14.57 -2.01 9.82
CA THR A 229 15.34 -1.79 8.59
C THR A 229 15.23 -2.93 7.57
N MET A 230 14.48 -4.01 7.85
CA MET A 230 14.38 -5.21 7.01
C MET A 230 15.75 -5.86 6.73
N THR A 231 16.57 -5.98 7.78
CA THR A 231 17.90 -6.58 7.74
C THR A 231 18.04 -7.75 8.72
N SER A 232 16.97 -8.47 9.03
CA SER A 232 16.97 -9.59 9.98
C SER A 232 17.92 -10.75 9.61
N GLY A 233 18.15 -10.94 8.31
CA GLY A 233 18.82 -12.12 7.76
C GLY A 233 17.94 -13.38 7.66
N VAL A 234 16.65 -13.33 8.02
CA VAL A 234 15.71 -14.46 7.89
C VAL A 234 15.40 -14.74 6.40
N LYS A 235 15.08 -15.99 6.07
CA LYS A 235 14.67 -16.38 4.72
C LYS A 235 13.22 -15.96 4.47
N TRP A 236 12.98 -15.29 3.35
CA TRP A 236 11.64 -14.87 2.94
C TRP A 236 11.54 -14.75 1.40
N SER A 237 10.37 -15.05 0.85
CA SER A 237 9.98 -14.81 -0.54
C SER A 237 8.79 -13.85 -0.64
N GLU A 238 9.03 -12.66 -1.19
CA GLU A 238 8.03 -11.62 -1.47
C GLU A 238 7.53 -11.67 -2.95
N ASP A 239 7.63 -12.81 -3.65
CA ASP A 239 7.09 -12.91 -5.00
C ASP A 239 5.55 -12.93 -4.97
N TYR A 240 4.94 -11.79 -5.29
CA TYR A 240 3.48 -11.62 -5.36
C TYR A 240 2.82 -12.42 -6.51
N ASN A 241 3.59 -12.95 -7.47
CA ASN A 241 3.06 -13.73 -8.59
C ASN A 241 3.15 -15.24 -8.35
N ASP A 242 4.05 -15.70 -7.47
CA ASP A 242 4.16 -17.09 -7.08
C ASP A 242 3.16 -17.43 -5.95
N PRO A 243 2.15 -18.29 -6.18
CA PRO A 243 1.28 -18.77 -5.10
C PRO A 243 2.02 -19.62 -4.05
N ASN A 244 3.28 -20.01 -4.32
CA ASN A 244 4.15 -20.69 -3.37
C ASN A 244 5.07 -19.79 -2.54
N SER A 245 5.07 -18.48 -2.74
CA SER A 245 5.87 -17.53 -1.95
C SER A 245 5.40 -17.46 -0.50
N ASP A 246 6.27 -16.97 0.37
CA ASP A 246 5.94 -16.77 1.79
C ASP A 246 4.83 -15.71 1.94
N VAL A 247 4.90 -14.64 1.14
CA VAL A 247 3.86 -13.59 1.13
C VAL A 247 2.48 -14.09 0.67
N ALA A 248 2.43 -15.12 -0.18
CA ALA A 248 1.18 -15.80 -0.54
C ALA A 248 0.71 -16.83 0.51
N LYS A 249 1.63 -17.40 1.32
CA LYS A 249 1.35 -18.52 2.23
C LYS A 249 1.11 -18.14 3.69
N PHE A 250 1.73 -17.08 4.22
CA PHE A 250 1.81 -16.86 5.67
C PHE A 250 0.44 -16.81 6.38
N ASN A 251 -0.57 -16.20 5.75
CA ASN A 251 -1.93 -16.13 6.29
C ASN A 251 -2.79 -17.40 6.05
N LYS A 252 -2.32 -18.35 5.23
CA LYS A 252 -3.08 -19.56 4.84
C LYS A 252 -2.80 -20.76 5.75
N GLN A 253 -1.59 -20.87 6.33
CA GLN A 253 -1.19 -22.01 7.16
C GLN A 253 -1.96 -22.05 8.49
N GLU A 254 -2.32 -23.23 8.99
CA GLU A 254 -2.91 -23.32 10.34
C GLU A 254 -1.89 -22.96 11.43
N PRO A 255 -2.31 -22.18 12.44
CA PRO A 255 -1.41 -21.71 13.49
C PRO A 255 -1.13 -22.85 14.48
N GLU A 256 0.02 -22.79 15.14
CA GLU A 256 0.21 -23.51 16.40
C GLU A 256 -0.86 -23.09 17.42
N ALA A 257 -1.40 -24.07 18.17
CA ALA A 257 -2.48 -23.82 19.11
C ALA A 257 -2.05 -22.82 20.19
N GLY A 258 -2.86 -21.76 20.37
CA GLY A 258 -2.57 -20.67 21.32
C GLY A 258 -1.65 -19.58 20.80
N MET A 259 -1.12 -19.68 19.57
CA MET A 259 -0.18 -18.72 18.99
C MET A 259 -0.82 -17.85 17.90
N GLU A 260 -0.33 -16.62 17.74
CA GLU A 260 -0.68 -15.76 16.59
C GLU A 260 -0.27 -16.45 15.27
N ALA A 261 -1.15 -16.42 14.26
CA ALA A 261 -0.91 -17.12 12.99
C ALA A 261 0.35 -16.66 12.26
N LEU A 262 0.64 -15.36 12.30
CA LEU A 262 1.87 -14.80 11.77
C LEU A 262 3.09 -15.36 12.51
N VAL A 263 3.11 -15.28 13.84
CA VAL A 263 4.25 -15.70 14.66
C VAL A 263 4.54 -17.19 14.46
N SER A 264 3.49 -18.02 14.43
CA SER A 264 3.58 -19.45 14.10
C SER A 264 4.15 -19.72 12.69
N TYR A 265 3.92 -18.83 11.71
CA TYR A 265 4.57 -18.95 10.40
C TYR A 265 6.04 -18.50 10.47
N MET A 266 6.27 -17.27 10.93
CA MET A 266 7.59 -16.62 10.87
C MET A 266 8.64 -17.35 11.72
N ARG A 267 8.28 -17.88 12.89
CA ARG A 267 9.22 -18.60 13.79
C ARG A 267 9.83 -19.86 13.16
N LYS A 268 9.19 -20.42 12.13
CA LYS A 268 9.65 -21.61 11.40
C LYS A 268 10.59 -21.30 10.25
N LEU A 269 10.74 -20.03 9.86
CA LEU A 269 11.58 -19.64 8.74
C LEU A 269 13.07 -19.70 9.13
N PRO A 270 13.92 -20.36 8.30
CA PRO A 270 15.33 -20.50 8.62
C PRO A 270 16.09 -19.18 8.41
N ARG A 271 17.26 -19.06 9.05
CA ARG A 271 18.18 -17.97 8.77
C ARG A 271 18.84 -18.17 7.39
N ALA A 272 18.96 -17.09 6.61
CA ALA A 272 19.58 -17.06 5.28
C ALA A 272 20.83 -16.16 5.21
N ALA A 273 21.00 -15.22 6.14
CA ALA A 273 22.17 -14.37 6.31
C ALA A 273 22.31 -13.99 7.80
N PRO A 274 23.48 -13.51 8.27
CA PRO A 274 23.59 -12.90 9.60
C PRO A 274 22.69 -11.65 9.74
N PRO A 275 22.15 -11.36 10.93
CA PRO A 275 21.40 -10.12 11.16
C PRO A 275 22.25 -8.87 10.92
N GLY A 276 21.68 -7.87 10.26
CA GLY A 276 22.30 -6.61 9.91
C GLY A 276 23.11 -6.59 8.60
N THR A 277 23.44 -7.75 8.00
CA THR A 277 24.39 -7.78 6.86
C THR A 277 23.73 -7.78 5.48
N ARG A 278 22.40 -7.90 5.38
CA ARG A 278 21.68 -7.94 4.11
C ARG A 278 20.27 -7.38 4.26
N TRP A 279 19.89 -6.46 3.37
CA TRP A 279 18.51 -6.03 3.21
C TRP A 279 17.68 -7.06 2.44
N LEU A 280 16.47 -7.36 2.92
CA LEU A 280 15.49 -8.19 2.22
C LEU A 280 14.09 -7.72 2.61
N TYR A 281 13.35 -7.13 1.68
CA TYR A 281 11.99 -6.68 1.96
C TYR A 281 11.09 -7.87 2.35
N SER A 282 10.42 -7.76 3.51
CA SER A 282 9.51 -8.77 4.03
C SER A 282 8.25 -8.17 4.64
N THR A 283 7.10 -8.44 4.03
CA THR A 283 5.78 -8.12 4.61
C THR A 283 5.52 -8.90 5.89
N GLY A 284 6.02 -10.14 6.00
CA GLY A 284 5.92 -10.93 7.23
C GLY A 284 6.63 -10.25 8.39
N GLU A 285 7.82 -9.67 8.17
CA GLU A 285 8.55 -8.95 9.20
C GLU A 285 7.88 -7.66 9.63
N THR A 286 7.31 -6.86 8.73
CA THR A 286 6.55 -5.69 9.20
C THR A 286 5.28 -6.05 9.93
N ASN A 287 4.66 -7.18 9.59
CA ASN A 287 3.55 -7.68 10.41
C ASN A 287 4.05 -8.01 11.83
N LEU A 288 5.27 -8.57 11.99
CA LEU A 288 5.89 -8.77 13.31
C LEU A 288 6.24 -7.46 14.02
N VAL A 289 6.57 -6.38 13.29
CA VAL A 289 6.66 -5.03 13.89
C VAL A 289 5.30 -4.60 14.47
N GLY A 290 4.19 -4.99 13.85
CA GLY A 290 2.85 -4.82 14.41
C GLY A 290 2.59 -5.66 15.65
N THR A 291 2.98 -6.93 15.65
CA THR A 291 2.93 -7.81 16.84
C THR A 291 3.79 -7.24 17.98
N LEU A 292 4.97 -6.69 17.66
CA LEU A 292 5.90 -6.07 18.61
C LEU A 292 5.22 -4.93 19.37
N VAL A 293 4.58 -4.00 18.66
CA VAL A 293 3.85 -2.87 19.27
C VAL A 293 2.70 -3.39 20.14
N GLN A 294 1.88 -4.33 19.65
CA GLN A 294 0.79 -4.91 20.43
C GLN A 294 1.28 -5.59 21.71
N GLN A 295 2.37 -6.35 21.64
CA GLN A 295 2.92 -7.05 22.79
C GLN A 295 3.68 -6.14 23.76
N ALA A 296 4.31 -5.07 23.30
CA ALA A 296 4.98 -4.09 24.16
C ALA A 296 3.96 -3.21 24.91
N THR A 297 2.95 -2.70 24.19
CA THR A 297 1.92 -1.79 24.74
C THR A 297 0.78 -2.49 25.46
N LYS A 298 0.56 -3.79 25.16
CA LYS A 298 -0.65 -4.56 25.52
C LYS A 298 -1.95 -3.95 25.00
N LYS A 299 -1.91 -3.23 23.86
CA LYS A 299 -3.07 -2.64 23.18
C LYS A 299 -3.21 -3.17 21.73
N PRO A 300 -4.43 -3.26 21.18
CA PRO A 300 -4.63 -3.44 19.74
C PRO A 300 -3.98 -2.29 18.93
N LEU A 301 -3.53 -2.55 17.70
CA LEU A 301 -2.91 -1.50 16.89
C LEU A 301 -3.91 -0.38 16.58
N ALA A 302 -5.18 -0.68 16.36
CA ALA A 302 -6.20 0.33 16.09
C ALA A 302 -6.39 1.28 17.29
N THR A 303 -6.36 0.76 18.51
CA THR A 303 -6.45 1.55 19.75
C THR A 303 -5.24 2.45 19.92
N TYR A 304 -4.03 1.90 19.80
CA TYR A 304 -2.81 2.69 19.98
C TYR A 304 -2.61 3.70 18.83
N LEU A 305 -3.06 3.38 17.62
CA LEU A 305 -3.13 4.33 16.50
C LEU A 305 -4.08 5.49 16.83
N ALA A 306 -5.27 5.21 17.37
CA ALA A 306 -6.22 6.25 17.76
C ALA A 306 -5.62 7.23 18.78
N GLU A 307 -4.99 6.69 19.82
CA GLU A 307 -4.38 7.45 20.93
C GLU A 307 -3.18 8.31 20.50
N LYS A 308 -2.26 7.74 19.71
CA LYS A 308 -0.96 8.39 19.43
C LYS A 308 -0.92 9.18 18.13
N VAL A 309 -1.78 8.85 17.16
CA VAL A 309 -1.73 9.42 15.81
C VAL A 309 -3.09 9.92 15.35
N TRP A 310 -4.13 9.08 15.30
CA TRP A 310 -5.38 9.39 14.59
C TRP A 310 -6.14 10.57 15.22
N GLY A 311 -6.33 10.54 16.54
CA GLY A 311 -6.87 11.67 17.30
C GLY A 311 -5.96 12.91 17.23
N PRO A 312 -4.70 12.81 17.70
CA PRO A 312 -3.80 13.98 17.79
C PRO A 312 -3.43 14.64 16.46
N ALA A 313 -3.39 13.89 15.35
CA ALA A 313 -3.14 14.43 14.01
C ALA A 313 -4.38 15.05 13.35
N GLY A 314 -5.54 15.03 14.03
CA GLY A 314 -6.78 15.62 13.52
C GLY A 314 -7.38 14.87 12.34
N MET A 315 -7.31 13.54 12.31
CA MET A 315 -7.92 12.76 11.22
C MET A 315 -9.44 12.92 11.23
N GLU A 316 -10.03 13.18 10.06
CA GLU A 316 -11.41 13.65 9.92
C GLU A 316 -12.43 12.51 9.87
N GLN A 317 -12.07 11.38 9.26
CA GLN A 317 -12.92 10.21 9.21
C GLN A 317 -12.38 9.10 10.10
N GLN A 318 -13.28 8.20 10.51
CA GLN A 318 -12.85 6.94 11.11
C GLN A 318 -12.03 6.12 10.08
N ALA A 319 -10.97 5.48 10.54
CA ALA A 319 -10.32 4.41 9.79
C ALA A 319 -10.76 3.03 10.31
N THR A 320 -10.33 2.00 9.62
CA THR A 320 -10.39 0.62 10.11
C THR A 320 -9.06 -0.08 9.83
N TRP A 321 -8.68 -1.06 10.66
CA TRP A 321 -7.47 -1.86 10.45
C TRP A 321 -7.87 -3.33 10.34
N LEU A 322 -7.52 -3.97 9.21
CA LEU A 322 -7.89 -5.36 8.96
C LEU A 322 -7.17 -6.34 9.89
N LEU A 323 -7.91 -7.35 10.37
CA LEU A 323 -7.43 -8.37 11.29
C LEU A 323 -6.93 -9.62 10.54
N SER A 324 -5.94 -10.27 11.14
CA SER A 324 -5.51 -11.62 10.83
C SER A 324 -6.57 -12.65 11.25
N LYS A 325 -6.40 -13.90 10.82
CA LYS A 325 -7.32 -14.98 11.21
C LYS A 325 -7.34 -15.29 12.72
N THR A 326 -6.29 -14.92 13.45
CA THR A 326 -6.21 -15.03 14.93
C THR A 326 -6.66 -13.78 15.67
N GLY A 327 -7.10 -12.73 14.95
CA GLY A 327 -7.78 -11.55 15.52
C GLY A 327 -6.90 -10.33 15.79
N GLN A 328 -5.59 -10.41 15.56
CA GLN A 328 -4.65 -9.29 15.69
C GLN A 328 -4.67 -8.42 14.43
N GLU A 329 -4.53 -7.11 14.53
CA GLU A 329 -4.30 -6.25 13.36
C GLU A 329 -3.03 -6.68 12.60
N ILE A 330 -3.12 -6.75 11.27
CA ILE A 330 -1.97 -7.12 10.43
C ILE A 330 -1.08 -5.87 10.25
N GLY A 331 0.08 -5.84 10.92
CA GLY A 331 0.92 -4.64 11.06
C GLY A 331 1.43 -4.01 9.75
N GLY A 332 1.63 -4.79 8.69
CA GLY A 332 2.18 -4.33 7.41
C GLY A 332 1.16 -4.23 6.27
N CYS A 333 -0.11 -4.58 6.50
CA CYS A 333 -1.26 -4.40 5.61
C CYS A 333 -2.55 -4.82 6.35
N CYS A 334 -3.59 -4.01 6.53
CA CYS A 334 -3.91 -2.82 5.76
C CYS A 334 -4.87 -1.95 6.59
N VAL A 335 -4.53 -0.68 6.78
CA VAL A 335 -5.46 0.38 7.22
C VAL A 335 -6.37 0.74 6.03
N GLN A 336 -7.67 0.93 6.28
CA GLN A 336 -8.60 1.60 5.37
C GLN A 336 -8.81 3.03 5.88
N ALA A 337 -8.57 4.03 5.03
CA ALA A 337 -8.76 5.44 5.38
C ALA A 337 -9.19 6.27 4.17
N ALA A 338 -9.75 7.46 4.41
CA ALA A 338 -10.00 8.42 3.36
C ALA A 338 -8.69 8.99 2.80
N SER A 339 -8.67 9.37 1.53
CA SER A 339 -7.46 9.93 0.88
C SER A 339 -6.96 11.21 1.55
N ARG A 340 -7.88 12.00 2.12
CA ARG A 340 -7.55 13.18 2.94
C ARG A 340 -6.84 12.82 4.25
N ASP A 341 -7.18 11.71 4.90
CA ASP A 341 -6.53 11.30 6.15
C ASP A 341 -5.15 10.66 5.90
N TYR A 342 -4.93 10.02 4.76
CA TYR A 342 -3.56 9.72 4.30
C TYR A 342 -2.74 11.01 4.08
N ALA A 343 -3.36 12.11 3.64
CA ALA A 343 -2.66 13.39 3.47
C ALA A 343 -2.36 14.06 4.81
N ARG A 344 -3.30 13.99 5.78
CA ARG A 344 -3.07 14.40 7.17
C ARG A 344 -1.97 13.59 7.85
N MET A 345 -1.87 12.27 7.60
CA MET A 345 -0.73 11.48 8.07
C MET A 345 0.59 12.03 7.52
N GLY A 346 0.65 12.31 6.22
CA GLY A 346 1.84 12.89 5.60
C GLY A 346 2.20 14.26 6.19
N LEU A 347 1.22 15.14 6.40
CA LEU A 347 1.42 16.45 7.07
C LEU A 347 1.90 16.29 8.51
N PHE A 348 1.30 15.36 9.27
CA PHE A 348 1.66 15.13 10.66
C PHE A 348 3.13 14.72 10.79
N ILE A 349 3.58 13.78 9.95
CA ILE A 349 4.99 13.36 9.90
C ILE A 349 5.91 14.48 9.40
N LEU A 350 5.52 15.18 8.34
CA LEU A 350 6.25 16.34 7.79
C LEU A 350 6.50 17.41 8.88
N ASN A 351 5.51 17.61 9.76
CA ASN A 351 5.58 18.52 10.90
C ASN A 351 6.21 17.88 12.16
N GLY A 352 6.96 16.77 12.02
CA GLY A 352 7.70 16.12 13.11
C GLY A 352 6.86 15.24 14.05
N ALA A 353 5.61 14.94 13.71
CA ALA A 353 4.63 14.23 14.52
C ALA A 353 4.44 14.87 15.92
N MET A 354 4.25 16.18 15.92
CA MET A 354 4.17 17.02 17.12
C MET A 354 2.75 17.08 17.68
N VAL A 355 2.62 16.85 18.99
CA VAL A 355 1.38 16.97 19.77
C VAL A 355 1.68 17.86 20.98
N ASN A 356 0.92 18.95 21.15
CA ASN A 356 1.13 19.93 22.23
C ASN A 356 2.59 20.40 22.36
N GLY A 357 3.25 20.65 21.22
CA GLY A 357 4.64 21.11 21.17
C GLY A 357 5.71 20.03 21.44
N THR A 358 5.34 18.76 21.59
CA THR A 358 6.29 17.64 21.81
C THR A 358 6.10 16.56 20.75
N SER A 359 7.18 16.00 20.21
CA SER A 359 7.07 14.88 19.26
C SER A 359 6.65 13.60 19.97
N ILE A 360 5.75 12.83 19.34
CA ILE A 360 5.34 11.51 19.86
C ILE A 360 6.46 10.46 19.76
N VAL A 361 7.55 10.74 19.05
CA VAL A 361 8.70 9.84 18.88
C VAL A 361 9.95 10.38 19.60
N PRO A 362 11.00 9.56 19.81
CA PRO A 362 12.27 10.01 20.36
C PRO A 362 13.01 10.98 19.44
N ASP A 363 13.90 11.77 20.01
CA ASP A 363 14.76 12.67 19.25
C ASP A 363 15.66 11.85 18.30
N GLY A 364 15.89 12.38 17.10
CA GLY A 364 16.60 11.64 16.05
C GLY A 364 15.78 10.56 15.32
N TRP A 365 14.60 10.16 15.82
CA TRP A 365 13.77 9.12 15.19
C TRP A 365 13.51 9.39 13.72
N TRP A 366 13.09 10.60 13.34
CA TRP A 366 12.81 10.92 11.94
C TRP A 366 14.08 10.89 11.08
N CYS A 367 15.22 11.33 11.60
CA CYS A 367 16.50 11.20 10.89
C CYS A 367 16.83 9.74 10.63
N ASP A 368 16.64 8.84 11.59
CA ASP A 368 16.83 7.41 11.36
C ASP A 368 15.78 6.81 10.43
N ALA A 369 14.51 7.20 10.60
CA ALA A 369 13.38 6.61 9.91
C ALA A 369 13.34 6.98 8.43
N THR A 370 13.79 8.18 8.04
CA THR A 370 13.63 8.73 6.69
C THR A 370 14.95 8.94 5.94
N THR A 371 16.09 8.51 6.49
CA THR A 371 17.37 8.42 5.77
C THR A 371 17.79 6.97 5.52
N LYS A 372 18.75 6.76 4.61
CA LYS A 372 19.23 5.44 4.22
C LYS A 372 19.92 4.72 5.39
N ARG A 373 19.25 3.71 5.97
CA ARG A 373 19.80 2.80 6.98
C ARG A 373 20.10 1.41 6.45
N ALA A 374 19.44 1.01 5.37
CA ALA A 374 19.78 -0.17 4.60
C ALA A 374 19.92 0.18 3.11
N ASP A 375 20.87 -0.46 2.44
CA ASP A 375 21.03 -0.37 1.00
C ASP A 375 20.11 -1.38 0.29
N ILE A 376 19.36 -0.88 -0.70
CA ILE A 376 18.39 -1.65 -1.49
C ILE A 376 18.94 -2.03 -2.87
N GLY A 377 20.18 -1.62 -3.20
CA GLY A 377 20.81 -1.88 -4.49
C GLY A 377 20.42 -0.90 -5.61
N GLU A 378 19.62 0.12 -5.30
CA GLU A 378 19.25 1.20 -6.23
C GLU A 378 20.01 2.50 -5.86
N PRO A 379 20.83 3.08 -6.76
CA PRO A 379 21.47 4.37 -6.54
C PRO A 379 20.46 5.49 -6.30
N GLY A 380 20.80 6.46 -5.44
CA GLY A 380 19.91 7.56 -5.07
C GLY A 380 18.80 7.18 -4.08
N ARG A 381 18.77 5.91 -3.60
CA ARG A 381 17.66 5.34 -2.83
C ARG A 381 18.14 4.47 -1.67
N GLY A 382 17.25 4.27 -0.70
CA GLY A 382 17.49 3.41 0.46
C GLY A 382 16.21 3.04 1.19
N TYR A 383 16.41 2.40 2.35
CA TYR A 383 15.35 2.08 3.30
C TYR A 383 15.74 2.54 4.71
N GLY A 384 14.80 3.18 5.41
CA GLY A 384 14.94 3.60 6.81
C GLY A 384 14.12 2.69 7.74
N TYR A 385 13.42 3.26 8.71
CA TYR A 385 12.48 2.52 9.57
C TYR A 385 11.11 2.42 8.89
N GLN A 386 10.95 1.45 8.00
CA GLN A 386 9.73 1.21 7.22
C GLN A 386 9.32 2.36 6.27
N TRP A 387 10.31 3.16 5.82
CA TRP A 387 10.17 4.19 4.80
C TRP A 387 11.15 3.94 3.66
N TRP A 388 10.73 4.20 2.43
CA TRP A 388 11.62 4.27 1.28
C TRP A 388 12.21 5.68 1.22
N THR A 389 13.52 5.80 1.08
CA THR A 389 14.25 7.07 1.25
C THR A 389 14.96 7.46 -0.05
N PHE A 390 15.09 8.75 -0.31
CA PHE A 390 15.80 9.30 -1.48
C PHE A 390 16.96 10.21 -1.04
N ASP A 391 18.02 10.28 -1.84
CA ASP A 391 19.21 11.08 -1.53
C ASP A 391 18.95 12.61 -1.53
N ASP A 392 17.82 13.08 -2.07
CA ASP A 392 17.40 14.49 -2.00
C ASP A 392 16.74 14.87 -0.66
N GLY A 393 16.58 13.90 0.26
CA GLY A 393 15.93 14.07 1.57
C GLY A 393 14.41 13.87 1.54
N SER A 394 13.81 13.60 0.38
CA SER A 394 12.43 13.11 0.31
C SER A 394 12.33 11.64 0.71
N PHE A 395 11.13 11.20 1.07
CA PHE A 395 10.85 9.83 1.48
C PHE A 395 9.39 9.45 1.23
N THR A 396 9.07 8.16 1.24
CA THR A 396 7.72 7.71 0.90
C THR A 396 7.31 6.38 1.54
N ALA A 397 6.05 6.30 1.96
CA ALA A 397 5.34 5.06 2.24
C ALA A 397 4.79 4.53 0.92
N ARG A 398 5.07 3.26 0.56
CA ARG A 398 4.62 2.65 -0.71
C ARG A 398 3.80 1.40 -0.43
N GLY A 399 2.66 1.27 -1.12
CA GLY A 399 1.82 0.07 -1.16
C GLY A 399 1.79 -0.54 -2.56
N ILE A 400 1.60 -1.87 -2.61
CA ILE A 400 1.35 -2.56 -3.88
C ILE A 400 0.11 -2.01 -4.60
N PHE A 401 0.07 -2.20 -5.92
CA PHE A 401 -0.96 -1.64 -6.81
C PHE A 401 -1.01 -0.09 -6.86
N GLY A 402 0.01 0.60 -6.34
CA GLY A 402 0.22 2.04 -6.52
C GLY A 402 -0.17 2.94 -5.34
N GLN A 403 -0.32 2.39 -4.14
CA GLN A 403 -0.58 3.24 -2.96
C GLN A 403 0.68 4.02 -2.60
N GLY A 404 0.53 5.27 -2.18
CA GLY A 404 1.65 6.15 -1.87
C GLY A 404 1.30 7.29 -0.92
N ILE A 405 2.20 7.56 0.02
CA ILE A 405 2.35 8.87 0.66
C ILE A 405 3.81 9.27 0.40
N PHE A 406 4.04 10.26 -0.46
CA PHE A 406 5.36 10.84 -0.73
C PHE A 406 5.48 12.16 0.03
N ILE A 407 6.62 12.39 0.69
CA ILE A 407 6.87 13.53 1.55
C ILE A 407 8.22 14.13 1.17
N ASP A 408 8.23 15.43 0.90
CA ASP A 408 9.42 16.23 0.62
C ASP A 408 9.49 17.38 1.63
N PRO A 409 10.35 17.25 2.68
CA PRO A 409 10.50 18.28 3.71
C PRO A 409 11.00 19.63 3.18
N LYS A 410 11.86 19.62 2.16
CA LYS A 410 12.46 20.83 1.58
C LYS A 410 11.40 21.71 0.93
N ARG A 411 10.37 21.10 0.32
CA ARG A 411 9.25 21.80 -0.35
C ARG A 411 7.98 21.88 0.49
N LYS A 412 8.00 21.36 1.73
CA LYS A 412 6.83 21.15 2.60
C LYS A 412 5.68 20.44 1.86
N LEU A 413 6.02 19.44 1.06
CA LEU A 413 5.13 18.80 0.09
C LEU A 413 4.73 17.40 0.57
N VAL A 414 3.45 17.08 0.41
CA VAL A 414 2.87 15.73 0.57
C VAL A 414 2.08 15.38 -0.69
N ILE A 415 2.36 14.23 -1.30
CA ILE A 415 1.57 13.68 -2.41
C ILE A 415 0.97 12.35 -1.98
N VAL A 416 -0.35 12.20 -2.08
CA VAL A 416 -1.07 10.95 -1.78
C VAL A 416 -1.63 10.36 -3.05
N SER A 417 -1.35 9.08 -3.28
CA SER A 417 -1.94 8.29 -4.36
C SER A 417 -2.64 7.05 -3.81
N ASN A 418 -3.91 6.88 -4.13
CA ASN A 418 -4.63 5.61 -4.01
C ASN A 418 -4.90 5.08 -5.41
N ALA A 419 -4.58 3.81 -5.70
CA ALA A 419 -4.60 3.28 -7.06
C ALA A 419 -4.87 1.77 -7.14
N ASN A 420 -5.12 1.29 -8.35
CA ASN A 420 -5.20 -0.13 -8.70
C ASN A 420 -4.48 -0.40 -10.03
N TRP A 421 -3.14 -0.39 -10.01
CA TRP A 421 -2.29 -0.60 -11.19
C TRP A 421 -2.68 -1.83 -12.01
N ALA A 422 -2.60 -1.70 -13.34
CA ALA A 422 -3.01 -2.75 -14.27
C ALA A 422 -1.99 -3.90 -14.32
N GLY A 423 -0.69 -3.61 -14.38
CA GLY A 423 0.40 -4.58 -14.49
C GLY A 423 0.71 -5.37 -13.21
N GLY A 424 -0.15 -5.29 -12.18
CA GLY A 424 -0.03 -6.09 -10.97
C GLY A 424 0.54 -5.33 -9.77
N ALA A 425 1.08 -6.08 -8.81
CA ALA A 425 1.46 -5.58 -7.49
C ALA A 425 2.58 -4.52 -7.55
N SER A 426 3.54 -4.69 -8.46
CA SER A 426 4.79 -3.92 -8.57
C SER A 426 5.08 -3.45 -10.01
N ASP A 427 4.02 -3.06 -10.75
CA ASP A 427 4.09 -2.61 -12.15
C ASP A 427 5.23 -1.58 -12.38
N PRO A 428 6.31 -1.96 -13.10
CA PRO A 428 7.52 -1.14 -13.19
C PRO A 428 7.32 0.09 -14.08
N LEU A 429 6.43 0.02 -15.08
CA LEU A 429 6.09 1.17 -15.92
C LEU A 429 5.27 2.19 -15.11
N ALA A 430 4.32 1.69 -14.31
CA ALA A 430 3.55 2.54 -13.42
C ALA A 430 4.43 3.19 -12.34
N MET A 431 5.38 2.45 -11.76
CA MET A 431 6.39 2.97 -10.83
C MET A 431 7.24 4.08 -11.46
N ALA A 432 7.78 3.88 -12.67
CA ALA A 432 8.60 4.88 -13.34
C ALA A 432 7.84 6.17 -13.64
N ALA A 433 6.59 6.05 -14.09
CA ALA A 433 5.71 7.19 -14.35
C ALA A 433 5.28 7.93 -13.06
N ARG A 434 5.05 7.22 -11.94
CA ARG A 434 4.82 7.84 -10.63
C ARG A 434 6.03 8.64 -10.16
N ASP A 435 7.21 8.05 -10.24
CA ASP A 435 8.45 8.71 -9.82
C ASP A 435 8.76 9.91 -10.74
N ALA A 436 8.31 9.91 -12.01
CA ALA A 436 8.37 11.07 -12.91
C ALA A 436 7.38 12.18 -12.52
N PHE A 437 6.14 11.83 -12.19
CA PHE A 437 5.13 12.78 -11.70
C PHE A 437 5.56 13.47 -10.40
N TYR A 438 6.20 12.74 -9.48
CA TYR A 438 6.76 13.35 -8.27
C TYR A 438 7.83 14.41 -8.60
N ARG A 439 8.74 14.13 -9.54
CA ARG A 439 9.73 15.12 -10.00
C ARG A 439 9.10 16.34 -10.68
N GLU A 440 8.04 16.14 -11.45
CA GLU A 440 7.30 17.26 -12.07
C GLU A 440 6.65 18.15 -10.99
N VAL A 441 5.99 17.57 -9.99
CA VAL A 441 5.40 18.31 -8.87
C VAL A 441 6.48 19.07 -8.07
N GLN A 442 7.64 18.45 -7.83
CA GLN A 442 8.78 19.12 -7.21
C GLN A 442 9.29 20.30 -8.05
N GLN A 443 9.43 20.13 -9.38
CA GLN A 443 9.88 21.19 -10.29
C GLN A 443 8.87 22.34 -10.38
N ALA A 444 7.57 22.05 -10.48
CA ALA A 444 6.53 23.08 -10.55
C ALA A 444 6.50 23.98 -9.29
N LEU A 445 6.86 23.45 -8.13
CA LEU A 445 7.02 24.22 -6.90
C LEU A 445 8.33 25.02 -6.87
N ASP A 446 9.43 24.47 -7.39
CA ASP A 446 10.68 25.21 -7.54
C ASP A 446 10.51 26.41 -8.52
N ASP A 447 9.77 26.21 -9.61
CA ASP A 447 9.45 27.26 -10.61
C ASP A 447 8.55 28.37 -10.04
N GLU A 448 7.72 28.06 -9.04
CA GLU A 448 6.95 29.04 -8.25
C GLU A 448 7.79 29.74 -7.17
N GLY A 449 9.06 29.37 -6.99
CA GLY A 449 9.96 29.96 -5.98
C GLY A 449 9.75 29.43 -4.55
N VAL A 450 9.09 28.28 -4.37
CA VAL A 450 8.84 27.66 -3.05
C VAL A 450 10.14 27.28 -2.33
N VAL A 451 11.20 27.01 -3.10
CA VAL A 451 12.56 26.87 -2.60
C VAL A 451 13.37 28.08 -3.06
N PRO A 452 14.03 28.84 -2.16
CA PRO A 452 14.95 29.88 -2.59
C PRO A 452 16.11 29.28 -3.39
N ALA A 453 16.46 29.93 -4.50
CA ALA A 453 17.64 29.57 -5.28
C ALA A 453 18.89 29.56 -4.37
N LYS A 454 19.69 28.49 -4.48
CA LYS A 454 20.92 28.30 -3.70
C LYS A 454 22.03 29.25 -4.11
#